data_AF-A0A517M816-F1
#
_entry.id   AF-A0A517M816-F1
#
_cell.length_a   1.000
_cell.length_b   1.000
_cell.length_c   1.000
_cell.angle_alpha   90.00
_cell.angle_beta   90.00
_cell.angle_gamma   90.00
#
_symmetry.space_group_name_H-M   'P 1'
#
loop_
_entity.id
_entity.type
_entity.pdbx_description
1 polymer ?
#
loop_
_entity_poly.entity_id
_entity_poly.type
_entity_poly.pdbx_seq_one_letter_code
_entity_poly.pdbx_strand_id
1 'polypeptide(L)'
;MRSMHCFAWLLTSVLAIPSGVAVGSEEAVRAAIQNYVVAFNAKDFDTVSKAWSENATHMDRNLAERTDGRDLIVGDIKTLFEEEAPIKISGTVEHVRMITDSIASVDGQVAVTNGSNAPVFNQFSAIMKKQGDQWLIDSMEEMLTPTPASAGNAISQLEWLVGSWQDADTESPVRATVRRSIGGSFLIRSFQATADDGSVAQSTQIIGWDPIRQQLRSWTFDADGSFGEGMWSRNGDEWLIKATQTLADGRTASGTYILTPESNDAFAVQLVGREIEGELQPSTPSVMVRRVEVSDAPEATVTTTQQ
;
A
#
# COMPACT_ATOMS: atom_id res chain seq x y z
N MET A 1 -31.44 -58.47 35.85
CA MET A 1 -31.63 -57.00 35.95
C MET A 1 -31.91 -56.51 34.53
N ARG A 2 -33.17 -56.30 34.09
CA ARG A 2 -34.01 -55.07 34.24
C ARG A 2 -33.17 -53.82 33.94
N SER A 3 -33.45 -52.89 33.03
CA SER A 3 -34.64 -52.43 32.25
C SER A 3 -34.06 -51.48 31.16
N MET A 4 -34.42 -51.41 29.87
CA MET A 4 -35.68 -51.09 29.19
C MET A 4 -36.39 -49.81 29.67
N HIS A 5 -36.24 -48.71 28.92
CA HIS A 5 -37.19 -47.62 28.60
C HIS A 5 -36.57 -46.89 27.39
N CYS A 6 -37.00 -47.00 26.12
CA CYS A 6 -38.32 -46.87 25.50
C CYS A 6 -38.89 -45.43 25.59
N PHE A 7 -38.61 -44.63 24.55
CA PHE A 7 -39.43 -43.58 23.91
C PHE A 7 -38.65 -43.21 22.62
N ALA A 8 -38.94 -43.70 21.42
CA ALA A 8 -40.14 -43.61 20.58
C ALA A 8 -40.50 -42.17 20.15
N TRP A 9 -40.19 -41.87 18.88
CA TRP A 9 -40.83 -40.93 17.93
C TRP A 9 -40.59 -39.42 18.17
N LEU A 10 -40.07 -38.65 17.21
CA LEU A 10 -40.69 -38.35 15.90
C LEU A 10 -39.66 -38.05 14.79
N LEU A 11 -40.05 -38.40 13.56
CA LEU A 11 -39.51 -37.91 12.29
C LEU A 11 -39.44 -36.38 12.27
N THR A 12 -38.29 -35.85 11.87
CA THR A 12 -38.22 -34.82 10.83
C THR A 12 -36.90 -34.97 10.10
N SER A 13 -36.98 -35.24 8.80
CA SER A 13 -35.87 -35.11 7.88
C SER A 13 -35.27 -33.71 8.02
N VAL A 14 -34.11 -33.61 8.67
CA VAL A 14 -33.25 -32.45 8.51
C VAL A 14 -32.69 -32.58 7.10
N LEU A 15 -33.29 -31.85 6.16
CA LEU A 15 -32.59 -31.39 4.98
C LEU A 15 -31.29 -30.77 5.48
N ALA A 16 -30.18 -31.46 5.28
CA ALA A 16 -28.87 -30.85 5.37
C ALA A 16 -28.86 -29.72 4.35
N ILE A 17 -29.02 -28.49 4.83
CA ILE A 17 -28.72 -27.31 4.03
C ILE A 17 -27.21 -27.39 3.77
N PRO A 18 -26.76 -27.47 2.51
CA PRO A 18 -25.34 -27.44 2.23
C PRO A 18 -24.83 -26.05 2.64
N SER A 19 -24.04 -25.99 3.71
CA SER A 19 -23.28 -24.81 4.10
C SER A 19 -22.15 -24.58 3.10
N GLY A 20 -22.51 -24.13 1.89
CA GLY A 20 -21.59 -23.79 0.80
C GLY A 20 -21.44 -22.27 0.59
N VAL A 21 -21.92 -21.44 1.52
CA VAL A 21 -22.15 -20.01 1.26
C VAL A 21 -20.90 -19.13 1.46
N ALA A 22 -19.88 -19.57 2.20
CA ALA A 22 -18.81 -18.64 2.64
C ALA A 22 -17.85 -18.19 1.52
N VAL A 23 -17.35 -19.09 0.67
CA VAL A 23 -16.24 -18.85 -0.29
C VAL A 23 -16.75 -18.61 -1.73
N GLY A 24 -17.98 -18.16 -1.89
CA GLY A 24 -18.42 -17.62 -3.19
C GLY A 24 -19.24 -16.35 -3.03
N SER A 25 -19.74 -16.09 -1.82
CA SER A 25 -20.39 -14.83 -1.47
C SER A 25 -19.34 -13.75 -1.17
N GLU A 26 -18.26 -14.08 -0.46
CA GLU A 26 -17.14 -13.16 -0.21
C GLU A 26 -16.48 -12.69 -1.52
N GLU A 27 -16.18 -13.61 -2.43
CA GLU A 27 -15.57 -13.33 -3.73
C GLU A 27 -16.47 -12.43 -4.58
N ALA A 28 -17.79 -12.65 -4.53
CA ALA A 28 -18.75 -11.79 -5.22
C ALA A 28 -18.77 -10.37 -4.63
N VAL A 29 -18.64 -10.23 -3.31
CA VAL A 29 -18.50 -8.92 -2.64
C VAL A 29 -17.20 -8.23 -3.04
N ARG A 30 -16.07 -8.96 -3.03
CA ARG A 30 -14.76 -8.43 -3.49
C ARG A 30 -14.82 -7.97 -4.95
N ALA A 31 -15.43 -8.77 -5.81
CA ALA A 31 -15.63 -8.43 -7.22
C ALA A 31 -16.51 -7.17 -7.40
N ALA A 32 -17.53 -6.98 -6.57
CA ALA A 32 -18.37 -5.78 -6.63
C ALA A 32 -17.56 -4.50 -6.32
N ILE A 33 -16.70 -4.52 -5.30
CA ILE A 33 -15.80 -3.40 -4.98
C ILE A 33 -14.78 -3.16 -6.09
N GLN A 34 -14.19 -4.22 -6.66
CA GLN A 34 -13.25 -4.09 -7.78
C GLN A 34 -13.94 -3.47 -9.02
N ASN A 35 -15.15 -3.91 -9.34
CA ASN A 35 -15.94 -3.34 -10.44
C ASN A 35 -16.26 -1.87 -10.21
N TYR A 36 -16.54 -1.47 -8.96
CA TYR A 36 -16.71 -0.07 -8.59
C TYR A 36 -15.47 0.77 -8.90
N VAL A 37 -14.28 0.31 -8.51
CA VAL A 37 -13.00 1.00 -8.78
C VAL A 37 -12.76 1.14 -10.29
N VAL A 38 -13.02 0.10 -11.07
CA VAL A 38 -12.90 0.13 -12.53
C VAL A 38 -13.86 1.16 -13.13
N ALA A 39 -15.13 1.14 -12.72
CA ALA A 39 -16.14 2.07 -13.21
C ALA A 39 -15.82 3.52 -12.85
N PHE A 40 -15.38 3.78 -11.61
CA PHE A 40 -14.94 5.10 -11.15
C PHE A 40 -13.82 5.64 -12.05
N ASN A 41 -12.76 4.85 -12.26
CA ASN A 41 -11.61 5.26 -13.06
C ASN A 41 -11.94 5.43 -14.55
N ALA A 42 -12.93 4.69 -15.05
CA ALA A 42 -13.46 4.84 -16.41
C ALA A 42 -14.45 6.01 -16.56
N LYS A 43 -14.78 6.71 -15.47
CA LYS A 43 -15.84 7.73 -15.41
C LYS A 43 -17.21 7.19 -15.86
N ASP A 44 -17.45 5.90 -15.66
CA ASP A 44 -18.73 5.25 -15.94
C ASP A 44 -19.70 5.50 -14.77
N PHE A 45 -20.27 6.70 -14.76
CA PHE A 45 -21.17 7.14 -13.69
C PHE A 45 -22.46 6.32 -13.61
N ASP A 46 -22.87 5.66 -14.69
CA ASP A 46 -24.03 4.78 -14.70
C ASP A 46 -23.75 3.51 -13.90
N THR A 47 -22.57 2.90 -14.10
CA THR A 47 -22.14 1.74 -13.31
C THR A 47 -21.82 2.14 -11.86
N VAL A 48 -21.17 3.28 -11.64
CA VAL A 48 -20.96 3.83 -10.28
C VAL A 48 -22.29 4.02 -9.57
N SER A 49 -23.29 4.65 -10.21
CA SER A 49 -24.62 4.84 -9.63
C SER A 49 -25.29 3.52 -9.26
N LYS A 50 -25.23 2.52 -10.15
CA LYS A 50 -25.78 1.18 -9.91
C LYS A 50 -25.05 0.39 -8.84
N ALA A 51 -23.86 0.80 -8.40
CA ALA A 51 -23.13 0.13 -7.33
C ALA A 51 -23.61 0.53 -5.93
N TRP A 52 -24.35 1.63 -5.78
CA TRP A 52 -24.85 2.11 -4.49
C TRP A 52 -26.32 1.72 -4.27
N SER A 53 -26.74 1.45 -3.03
CA SER A 53 -28.16 1.39 -2.66
C SER A 53 -28.86 2.74 -2.90
N GLU A 54 -30.17 2.75 -3.16
CA GLU A 54 -30.94 3.99 -3.38
C GLU A 54 -30.84 4.96 -2.18
N ASN A 55 -30.97 4.41 -0.97
CA ASN A 55 -30.86 5.15 0.29
C ASN A 55 -29.46 5.03 0.92
N ALA A 56 -28.42 4.84 0.10
CA ALA A 56 -27.09 4.65 0.62
C ALA A 56 -26.56 5.88 1.34
N THR A 57 -25.54 5.69 2.18
CA THR A 57 -24.98 6.78 2.97
C THR A 57 -23.47 6.77 2.88
N HIS A 58 -22.87 7.92 2.58
CA HIS A 58 -21.43 8.12 2.61
C HIS A 58 -21.06 9.06 3.76
N MET A 59 -20.00 8.72 4.49
CA MET A 59 -19.43 9.57 5.53
C MET A 59 -17.97 9.80 5.22
N ASP A 60 -17.61 11.06 4.98
CA ASP A 60 -16.23 11.50 4.98
C ASP A 60 -15.89 11.97 6.41
N ARG A 61 -15.18 11.13 7.18
CA ARG A 61 -14.77 11.50 8.54
C ARG A 61 -13.67 12.57 8.57
N ASN A 62 -12.97 12.82 7.46
CA ASN A 62 -11.99 13.90 7.36
C ASN A 62 -12.70 15.26 7.31
N LEU A 63 -13.72 15.38 6.46
CA LEU A 63 -14.52 16.60 6.33
C LEU A 63 -15.64 16.70 7.38
N ALA A 64 -15.88 15.61 8.14
CA ALA A 64 -17.04 15.45 9.00
C ALA A 64 -18.36 15.67 8.25
N GLU A 65 -18.39 15.22 6.99
CA GLU A 65 -19.49 15.43 6.06
C GLU A 65 -20.20 14.10 5.78
N ARG A 66 -21.53 14.14 5.80
CA ARG A 66 -22.39 13.01 5.51
C ARG A 66 -23.25 13.32 4.31
N THR A 67 -23.22 12.43 3.33
CA THR A 67 -24.09 12.47 2.15
C THR A 67 -25.06 11.29 2.18
N ASP A 68 -26.36 11.59 2.13
CA ASP A 68 -27.43 10.60 2.19
C ASP A 68 -28.16 10.51 0.82
N GLY A 69 -28.26 9.31 0.28
CA GLY A 69 -28.93 9.00 -0.98
C GLY A 69 -27.99 8.89 -2.17
N ARG A 70 -28.25 7.88 -3.02
CA ARG A 70 -27.44 7.56 -4.21
C ARG A 70 -27.18 8.77 -5.09
N ASP A 71 -28.21 9.55 -5.38
CA ASP A 71 -28.11 10.66 -6.34
C ASP A 71 -27.19 11.77 -5.85
N LEU A 72 -27.19 12.06 -4.54
CA LEU A 72 -26.28 13.04 -3.95
C LEU A 72 -24.85 12.50 -3.91
N ILE A 73 -24.64 11.25 -3.49
CA ILE A 73 -23.32 10.61 -3.47
C ILE A 73 -22.70 10.60 -4.87
N VAL A 74 -23.47 10.22 -5.89
CA VAL A 74 -22.99 10.22 -7.29
C VAL A 74 -22.78 11.65 -7.80
N GLY A 75 -23.57 12.62 -7.32
CA GLY A 75 -23.36 14.04 -7.55
C GLY A 75 -21.98 14.49 -7.06
N ASP A 76 -21.65 14.22 -5.79
CA ASP A 76 -20.36 14.55 -5.19
C ASP A 76 -19.19 13.91 -5.95
N ILE A 77 -19.33 12.63 -6.34
CA ILE A 77 -18.33 11.93 -7.16
C ILE A 77 -18.13 12.61 -8.52
N LYS A 78 -19.19 13.08 -9.18
CA LYS A 78 -19.08 13.77 -10.47
C LYS A 78 -18.35 15.10 -10.33
N THR A 79 -18.57 15.83 -9.23
CA THR A 79 -17.88 17.09 -8.93
C THR A 79 -16.36 16.90 -8.86
N LEU A 80 -15.87 15.74 -8.39
CA LEU A 80 -14.43 15.44 -8.38
C LEU A 80 -13.79 15.48 -9.77
N PHE A 81 -14.55 15.18 -10.82
CA PHE A 81 -14.07 15.16 -12.20
C PHE A 81 -14.35 16.45 -12.97
N GLU A 82 -14.88 17.48 -12.30
CA GLU A 82 -14.94 18.83 -12.87
C GLU A 82 -13.52 19.33 -13.17
N GLU A 83 -13.40 20.27 -14.12
CA GLU A 83 -12.12 20.80 -14.61
C GLU A 83 -11.15 19.76 -15.20
N GLU A 84 -11.67 18.61 -15.65
CA GLU A 84 -10.89 17.49 -16.21
C GLU A 84 -9.81 16.95 -15.25
N ALA A 85 -10.05 17.02 -13.94
CA ALA A 85 -9.11 16.53 -12.94
C ALA A 85 -8.70 15.07 -13.22
N PRO A 86 -7.38 14.76 -13.29
CA PRO A 86 -6.87 13.41 -13.58
C PRO A 86 -6.92 12.51 -12.33
N ILE A 87 -8.08 12.45 -11.69
CA ILE A 87 -8.31 11.67 -10.47
C ILE A 87 -8.48 10.19 -10.81
N LYS A 88 -7.77 9.33 -10.05
CA LYS A 88 -7.97 7.88 -10.07
C LYS A 88 -7.94 7.33 -8.66
N ILE A 89 -8.72 6.30 -8.42
CA ILE A 89 -8.67 5.52 -7.18
C ILE A 89 -8.09 4.13 -7.44
N SER A 90 -7.44 3.58 -6.42
CA SER A 90 -7.14 2.15 -6.32
C SER A 90 -7.55 1.70 -4.93
N GLY A 91 -7.99 0.46 -4.78
CA GLY A 91 -8.47 -0.03 -3.50
C GLY A 91 -8.04 -1.46 -3.25
N THR A 92 -7.72 -1.75 -1.99
CA THR A 92 -7.42 -3.10 -1.49
C THR A 92 -8.52 -3.47 -0.51
N VAL A 93 -9.19 -4.60 -0.75
CA VAL A 93 -10.11 -5.19 0.22
C VAL A 93 -9.31 -6.09 1.17
N GLU A 94 -9.14 -5.65 2.40
CA GLU A 94 -8.35 -6.37 3.41
C GLU A 94 -9.17 -7.48 4.05
N HIS A 95 -10.41 -7.15 4.46
CA HIS A 95 -11.27 -8.07 5.16
C HIS A 95 -12.70 -7.99 4.64
N VAL A 96 -13.31 -9.15 4.39
CA VAL A 96 -14.73 -9.28 4.14
C VAL A 96 -15.29 -10.20 5.21
N ARG A 97 -16.38 -9.77 5.83
CA ARG A 97 -17.14 -10.58 6.77
C ARG A 97 -18.58 -10.67 6.33
N MET A 98 -18.99 -11.86 5.93
CA MET A 98 -20.40 -12.16 5.71
C MET A 98 -21.15 -12.10 7.05
N ILE A 99 -22.12 -11.19 7.15
CA ILE A 99 -23.00 -11.06 8.32
C ILE A 99 -24.22 -11.95 8.12
N THR A 100 -24.78 -11.94 6.91
CA THR A 100 -25.81 -12.87 6.43
C THR A 100 -25.46 -13.32 5.00
N ASP A 101 -26.35 -14.06 4.34
CA ASP A 101 -26.25 -14.39 2.91
C ASP A 101 -26.39 -13.18 1.97
N SER A 102 -26.87 -12.06 2.51
CA SER A 102 -27.32 -10.87 1.78
C SER A 102 -26.75 -9.58 2.36
N ILE A 103 -25.94 -9.65 3.42
CA ILE A 103 -25.27 -8.52 4.06
C ILE A 103 -23.83 -8.90 4.38
N ALA A 104 -22.89 -8.03 4.04
CA ALA A 104 -21.47 -8.19 4.38
C ALA A 104 -20.90 -6.86 4.88
N SER A 105 -19.92 -6.92 5.78
CA SER A 105 -19.05 -5.78 6.08
C SER A 105 -17.72 -5.95 5.35
N VAL A 106 -17.19 -4.85 4.84
CA VAL A 106 -15.93 -4.80 4.10
C VAL A 106 -15.06 -3.72 4.71
N ASP A 107 -13.82 -4.07 5.05
CA ASP A 107 -12.81 -3.13 5.48
C ASP A 107 -11.64 -3.16 4.49
N GLY A 108 -11.07 -1.99 4.22
CA GLY A 108 -9.96 -1.89 3.31
C GLY A 108 -9.31 -0.52 3.27
N GLN A 109 -8.46 -0.35 2.28
CA GLN A 109 -7.74 0.88 2.03
C GLN A 109 -8.06 1.38 0.62
N VAL A 110 -8.21 2.69 0.48
CA VAL A 110 -8.32 3.37 -0.81
C VAL A 110 -7.17 4.35 -0.96
N ALA A 111 -6.54 4.34 -2.13
CA ALA A 111 -5.54 5.32 -2.52
C ALA A 111 -6.11 6.20 -3.64
N VAL A 112 -6.12 7.51 -3.42
CA VAL A 112 -6.60 8.52 -4.36
C VAL A 112 -5.38 9.21 -4.97
N THR A 113 -5.29 9.21 -6.30
CA THR A 113 -4.25 9.92 -7.05
C THR A 113 -4.87 11.08 -7.81
N ASN A 114 -4.15 12.19 -7.92
CA ASN A 114 -4.51 13.32 -8.77
C ASN A 114 -3.32 13.66 -9.67
N GLY A 115 -3.34 13.15 -10.90
CA GLY A 115 -2.27 13.34 -11.87
C GLY A 115 -0.96 12.71 -11.41
N SER A 116 0.14 13.47 -11.51
CA SER A 116 1.47 13.05 -11.06
C SER A 116 1.71 13.24 -9.56
N ASN A 117 0.71 13.72 -8.80
CA ASN A 117 0.85 13.86 -7.36
C ASN A 117 0.91 12.49 -6.66
N ALA A 118 1.51 12.48 -5.48
CA ALA A 118 1.54 11.30 -4.64
C ALA A 118 0.11 10.85 -4.29
N PRO A 119 -0.15 9.53 -4.24
CA PRO A 119 -1.44 9.04 -3.77
C PRO A 119 -1.66 9.41 -2.30
N VAL A 120 -2.88 9.83 -1.97
CA VAL A 120 -3.37 9.99 -0.60
C VAL A 120 -4.09 8.71 -0.21
N PHE A 121 -3.84 8.20 0.99
CA PHE A 121 -4.40 6.95 1.47
C PHE A 121 -5.43 7.20 2.58
N ASN A 122 -6.61 6.61 2.41
CA ASN A 122 -7.67 6.55 3.41
C ASN A 122 -7.98 5.09 3.72
N GLN A 123 -8.44 4.84 4.94
CA GLN A 123 -9.12 3.60 5.27
C GLN A 123 -10.61 3.75 4.96
N PHE A 124 -11.26 2.68 4.54
CA PHE A 124 -12.71 2.67 4.41
C PHE A 124 -13.30 1.46 5.13
N SER A 125 -14.52 1.65 5.63
CA SER A 125 -15.40 0.55 6.04
C SER A 125 -16.71 0.70 5.29
N ALA A 126 -17.24 -0.40 4.76
CA ALA A 126 -18.47 -0.42 4.00
C ALA A 126 -19.40 -1.55 4.45
N ILE A 127 -20.69 -1.27 4.41
CA ILE A 127 -21.73 -2.30 4.49
C ILE A 127 -22.24 -2.54 3.08
N MET A 128 -22.17 -3.80 2.65
CA MET A 128 -22.64 -4.28 1.37
C MET A 128 -23.95 -5.03 1.56
N LYS A 129 -24.91 -4.78 0.67
CA LYS A 129 -26.22 -5.42 0.66
C LYS A 129 -26.50 -6.06 -0.69
N LYS A 130 -26.98 -7.29 -0.68
CA LYS A 130 -27.42 -8.00 -1.87
C LYS A 130 -28.85 -7.61 -2.23
N GLN A 131 -29.08 -7.12 -3.44
CA GLN A 131 -30.39 -6.86 -4.03
C GLN A 131 -30.53 -7.65 -5.33
N GLY A 132 -31.41 -8.66 -5.34
CA GLY A 132 -31.43 -9.65 -6.40
C GLY A 132 -30.10 -10.42 -6.43
N ASP A 133 -29.41 -10.40 -7.57
CA ASP A 133 -28.10 -11.05 -7.73
C ASP A 133 -26.91 -10.09 -7.60
N GLN A 134 -27.17 -8.80 -7.32
CA GLN A 134 -26.13 -7.78 -7.27
C GLN A 134 -25.82 -7.36 -5.82
N TRP A 135 -24.53 -7.20 -5.52
CA TRP A 135 -24.06 -6.56 -4.29
C TRP A 135 -23.95 -5.05 -4.49
N LEU A 136 -24.53 -4.29 -3.57
CA LEU A 136 -24.58 -2.85 -3.56
C LEU A 136 -23.94 -2.30 -2.29
N ILE A 137 -23.30 -1.14 -2.38
CA ILE A 137 -22.81 -0.37 -1.23
C ILE A 137 -24.02 0.29 -0.56
N ASP A 138 -24.34 -0.14 0.65
CA ASP A 138 -25.42 0.41 1.47
C ASP A 138 -24.92 1.57 2.33
N SER A 139 -23.74 1.42 2.91
CA SER A 139 -23.02 2.52 3.53
C SER A 139 -21.54 2.41 3.29
N MET A 140 -20.87 3.56 3.22
CA MET A 140 -19.42 3.64 3.20
C MET A 140 -18.97 4.78 4.10
N GLU A 141 -17.92 4.51 4.85
CA GLU A 141 -17.30 5.48 5.72
C GLU A 141 -15.80 5.52 5.40
N GLU A 142 -15.32 6.71 5.09
CA GLU A 142 -13.91 6.99 4.84
C GLU A 142 -13.28 7.65 6.05
N MET A 143 -12.10 7.16 6.41
CA MET A 143 -11.33 7.62 7.55
C MET A 143 -9.91 7.93 7.10
N LEU A 144 -9.35 9.02 7.64
CA LEU A 144 -7.93 9.29 7.51
C LEU A 144 -7.14 8.10 8.06
N THR A 145 -6.07 7.76 7.35
CA THR A 145 -5.02 6.94 7.96
C THR A 145 -4.46 7.74 9.14
N PRO A 146 -4.38 7.18 10.37
CA PRO A 146 -3.97 7.95 11.55
C PRO A 146 -2.66 8.69 11.32
N THR A 147 -2.69 10.02 11.43
CA THR A 147 -1.47 10.83 11.33
C THR A 147 -0.56 10.49 12.51
N PRO A 148 0.70 10.10 12.28
CA PRO A 148 1.63 9.82 13.36
C PRO A 148 1.76 11.02 14.30
N ALA A 149 1.70 10.79 15.61
CA ALA A 149 1.77 11.86 16.61
C ALA A 149 3.10 12.66 16.61
N SER A 150 4.13 12.15 15.93
CA SER A 150 5.39 12.84 15.67
C SER A 150 6.08 12.25 14.44
N ALA A 151 7.07 12.98 13.88
CA ALA A 151 7.92 12.44 12.83
C ALA A 151 8.66 11.15 13.27
N GLY A 152 9.07 11.08 14.54
CA GLY A 152 9.66 9.86 15.10
C GLY A 152 8.69 8.68 15.11
N ASN A 153 7.41 8.90 15.41
CA ASN A 153 6.38 7.85 15.33
C ASN A 153 6.13 7.40 13.89
N ALA A 154 6.17 8.32 12.93
CA ALA A 154 6.07 7.98 11.52
C ALA A 154 7.23 7.06 11.10
N ILE A 155 8.46 7.42 11.48
CA ILE A 155 9.67 6.66 11.19
C ILE A 155 9.67 5.27 11.84
N SER A 156 9.09 5.11 13.03
CA SER A 156 9.02 3.81 13.71
C SER A 156 8.29 2.73 12.90
N GLN A 157 7.46 3.09 11.91
CA GLN A 157 6.86 2.12 10.98
C GLN A 157 7.90 1.44 10.07
N LEU A 158 9.06 2.06 9.88
CA LEU A 158 10.18 1.58 9.10
C LEU A 158 11.33 1.05 9.99
N GLU A 159 11.09 0.83 11.29
CA GLU A 159 12.15 0.39 12.21
C GLU A 159 12.73 -0.97 11.81
N TRP A 160 11.93 -1.80 11.16
CA TRP A 160 12.36 -3.08 10.62
C TRP A 160 13.52 -2.94 9.61
N LEU A 161 13.66 -1.80 8.93
CA LEU A 161 14.78 -1.50 8.03
C LEU A 161 16.09 -1.17 8.77
N VAL A 162 16.06 -0.78 10.05
CA VAL A 162 17.27 -0.38 10.77
C VAL A 162 18.22 -1.56 10.92
N GLY A 163 19.48 -1.38 10.55
CA GLY A 163 20.53 -2.41 10.57
C GLY A 163 21.31 -2.49 9.27
N SER A 164 22.03 -3.59 9.10
CA SER A 164 22.88 -3.86 7.93
C SER A 164 22.32 -4.99 7.09
N TRP A 165 22.40 -4.83 5.78
CA TRP A 165 21.70 -5.62 4.80
C TRP A 165 22.58 -5.91 3.59
N GLN A 166 22.28 -7.02 2.92
CA GLN A 166 22.92 -7.46 1.70
C GLN A 166 21.89 -8.18 0.82
N ASP A 167 21.94 -8.00 -0.49
CA ASP A 167 21.19 -8.83 -1.43
C ASP A 167 21.67 -10.30 -1.40
N ALA A 168 20.72 -11.22 -1.47
CA ALA A 168 21.01 -12.64 -1.48
C ALA A 168 21.55 -13.07 -2.85
N ASP A 169 22.50 -14.00 -2.84
CA ASP A 169 22.85 -14.83 -3.99
C ASP A 169 23.54 -14.11 -5.18
N THR A 170 24.46 -13.17 -4.89
CA THR A 170 25.33 -12.56 -5.91
C THR A 170 26.82 -12.65 -5.52
N GLU A 171 27.72 -12.75 -6.51
CA GLU A 171 29.18 -12.74 -6.26
C GLU A 171 29.68 -11.35 -5.83
N SER A 172 28.98 -10.30 -6.26
CA SER A 172 29.28 -8.89 -5.97
C SER A 172 28.06 -8.21 -5.33
N PRO A 173 27.85 -8.40 -4.01
CA PRO A 173 26.63 -7.96 -3.35
C PRO A 173 26.51 -6.45 -3.15
N VAL A 174 25.27 -5.97 -3.27
CA VAL A 174 24.88 -4.63 -2.83
C VAL A 174 24.68 -4.67 -1.32
N ARG A 175 25.47 -3.87 -0.61
CA ARG A 175 25.37 -3.69 0.85
C ARG A 175 24.61 -2.43 1.17
N ALA A 176 23.79 -2.48 2.20
CA ALA A 176 23.12 -1.30 2.73
C ALA A 176 23.21 -1.24 4.25
N THR A 177 23.43 -0.06 4.80
CA THR A 177 23.31 0.21 6.25
C THR A 177 22.25 1.26 6.46
N VAL A 178 21.35 1.01 7.41
CA VAL A 178 20.26 1.90 7.78
C VAL A 178 20.38 2.22 9.25
N ARG A 179 20.31 3.51 9.58
CA ARG A 179 20.34 4.00 10.96
C ARG A 179 19.36 5.13 11.14
N ARG A 180 18.92 5.35 12.39
CA ARG A 180 18.23 6.59 12.74
C ARG A 180 19.19 7.78 12.69
N SER A 181 18.67 8.94 12.30
CA SER A 181 19.37 10.21 12.49
C SER A 181 19.45 10.55 13.97
N ILE A 182 20.33 11.50 14.31
CA ILE A 182 20.26 12.18 15.61
C ILE A 182 18.85 12.81 15.74
N GLY A 183 18.20 12.63 16.89
CA GLY A 183 16.81 13.04 17.12
C GLY A 183 15.74 12.09 16.58
N GLY A 184 16.11 11.00 15.89
CA GLY A 184 15.21 9.90 15.54
C GLY A 184 14.05 10.22 14.60
N SER A 185 14.06 11.39 13.96
CA SER A 185 12.99 11.87 13.06
C SER A 185 13.25 11.53 11.59
N PHE A 186 14.41 10.93 11.28
CA PHE A 186 14.76 10.44 9.96
C PHE A 186 15.45 9.08 10.04
N LEU A 187 15.37 8.31 8.96
CA LEU A 187 16.32 7.23 8.67
C LEU A 187 17.35 7.72 7.66
N ILE A 188 18.60 7.32 7.87
CA ILE A 188 19.71 7.52 6.96
C ILE A 188 20.13 6.13 6.48
N ARG A 189 20.05 5.93 5.17
CA ARG A 189 20.41 4.69 4.50
C ARG A 189 21.57 4.94 3.56
N SER A 190 22.61 4.12 3.65
CA SER A 190 23.77 4.17 2.77
C SER A 190 23.85 2.86 2.00
N PHE A 191 24.15 2.94 0.71
CA PHE A 191 24.33 1.79 -0.16
C PHE A 191 25.74 1.77 -0.73
N GLN A 192 26.27 0.58 -0.93
CA GLN A 192 27.53 0.35 -1.62
C GLN A 192 27.39 -0.90 -2.49
N ALA A 193 27.73 -0.77 -3.77
CA ALA A 193 27.87 -1.87 -4.70
C ALA A 193 29.21 -1.77 -5.40
N THR A 194 29.89 -2.90 -5.58
CA THR A 194 31.14 -2.96 -6.34
C THR A 194 30.87 -3.70 -7.65
N ALA A 195 31.17 -3.07 -8.77
CA ALA A 195 31.07 -3.70 -10.08
C ALA A 195 32.31 -4.57 -10.37
N ASP A 196 32.21 -5.43 -11.38
CA ASP A 196 33.29 -6.37 -11.76
C ASP A 196 34.58 -5.66 -12.18
N ASP A 197 34.49 -4.42 -12.66
CA ASP A 197 35.64 -3.58 -13.01
C ASP A 197 36.29 -2.88 -11.81
N GLY A 198 35.79 -3.14 -10.60
CA GLY A 198 36.25 -2.56 -9.34
C GLY A 198 35.70 -1.16 -9.05
N SER A 199 34.85 -0.60 -9.92
CA SER A 199 34.16 0.65 -9.63
C SER A 199 33.15 0.44 -8.50
N VAL A 200 33.00 1.47 -7.66
CA VAL A 200 32.12 1.42 -6.50
C VAL A 200 31.00 2.43 -6.70
N ALA A 201 29.78 1.93 -6.82
CA ALA A 201 28.58 2.75 -6.74
C ALA A 201 28.22 2.98 -5.27
N GLN A 202 28.00 4.24 -4.89
CA GLN A 202 27.59 4.63 -3.55
C GLN A 202 26.37 5.54 -3.61
N SER A 203 25.46 5.36 -2.66
CA SER A 203 24.25 6.16 -2.55
C SER A 203 23.94 6.47 -1.10
N THR A 204 23.40 7.65 -0.83
CA THR A 204 22.81 8.02 0.45
C THR A 204 21.35 8.39 0.26
N GLN A 205 20.49 7.79 1.08
CA GLN A 205 19.07 8.08 1.13
C GLN A 205 18.67 8.57 2.52
N ILE A 206 17.92 9.66 2.59
CA ILE A 206 17.31 10.18 3.82
C ILE A 206 15.81 9.95 3.72
N ILE A 207 15.20 9.32 4.73
CA ILE A 207 13.76 9.06 4.80
C ILE A 207 13.19 9.87 5.97
N GLY A 208 12.11 10.61 5.74
CA GLY A 208 11.50 11.52 6.72
C GLY A 208 9.99 11.63 6.56
N TRP A 209 9.32 12.17 7.58
CA TRP A 209 7.90 12.50 7.53
C TRP A 209 7.66 13.90 6.96
N ASP A 210 6.81 14.03 5.94
CA ASP A 210 6.29 15.30 5.43
C ASP A 210 4.92 15.56 6.10
N PRO A 211 4.82 16.49 7.06
CA PRO A 211 3.57 16.77 7.76
C PRO A 211 2.55 17.52 6.90
N ILE A 212 2.97 18.17 5.81
CA ILE A 212 2.04 18.85 4.88
C ILE A 212 1.36 17.81 4.00
N ARG A 213 2.13 16.83 3.50
CA ARG A 213 1.60 15.73 2.68
C ARG A 213 1.04 14.56 3.49
N GLN A 214 1.26 14.58 4.80
CA GLN A 214 0.95 13.48 5.71
C GLN A 214 1.49 12.14 5.19
N GLN A 215 2.76 12.13 4.77
CA GLN A 215 3.36 10.96 4.13
C GLN A 215 4.86 10.86 4.43
N LEU A 216 5.39 9.63 4.42
CA LEU A 216 6.84 9.40 4.41
C LEU A 216 7.42 9.75 3.02
N ARG A 217 8.55 10.46 3.02
CA ARG A 217 9.30 10.84 1.82
C ARG A 217 10.74 10.39 1.96
N SER A 218 11.39 10.22 0.82
CA SER A 218 12.83 10.00 0.76
C SER A 218 13.52 10.91 -0.25
N TRP A 219 14.78 11.21 0.01
CA TRP A 219 15.69 11.88 -0.93
C TRP A 219 16.91 11.01 -1.10
N THR A 220 17.34 10.79 -2.33
CA THR A 220 18.46 9.92 -2.69
C THR A 220 19.52 10.75 -3.41
N PHE A 221 20.79 10.52 -3.06
CA PHE A 221 21.95 11.20 -3.60
C PHE A 221 23.00 10.15 -3.94
N ASP A 222 23.33 10.02 -5.21
CA ASP A 222 24.28 9.04 -5.72
C ASP A 222 25.64 9.69 -5.96
N ALA A 223 26.71 8.91 -5.81
CA ALA A 223 28.09 9.41 -5.93
C ALA A 223 28.45 9.90 -7.35
N ASP A 224 27.69 9.48 -8.37
CA ASP A 224 27.83 9.94 -9.75
C ASP A 224 27.18 11.32 -9.98
N GLY A 225 26.54 11.90 -8.96
CA GLY A 225 25.83 13.18 -9.03
C GLY A 225 24.34 13.06 -9.34
N SER A 226 23.83 11.85 -9.57
CA SER A 226 22.39 11.61 -9.69
C SER A 226 21.69 11.89 -8.36
N PHE A 227 20.45 12.38 -8.42
CA PHE A 227 19.66 12.64 -7.23
C PHE A 227 18.17 12.48 -7.51
N GLY A 228 17.38 12.23 -6.47
CA GLY A 228 15.95 12.09 -6.65
C GLY A 228 15.18 12.06 -5.35
N GLU A 229 13.87 11.89 -5.49
CA GLU A 229 12.94 11.81 -4.38
C GLU A 229 12.00 10.62 -4.52
N GLY A 230 11.45 10.17 -3.40
CA GLY A 230 10.51 9.06 -3.32
C GLY A 230 9.36 9.35 -2.39
N MET A 231 8.15 8.95 -2.79
CA MET A 231 6.92 9.06 -2.00
C MET A 231 6.52 7.67 -1.51
N TRP A 232 6.46 7.49 -0.19
CA TRP A 232 6.26 6.18 0.43
C TRP A 232 4.81 5.98 0.83
N SER A 233 4.31 4.79 0.56
CA SER A 233 2.97 4.37 0.91
C SER A 233 2.96 2.93 1.36
N ARG A 234 2.03 2.59 2.26
CA ARG A 234 1.88 1.24 2.77
C ARG A 234 0.57 0.65 2.25
N ASN A 235 0.63 -0.54 1.68
CA ASN A 235 -0.50 -1.35 1.23
C ASN A 235 -0.41 -2.73 1.90
N GLY A 236 -1.24 -2.98 2.91
CA GLY A 236 -1.06 -4.15 3.77
C GLY A 236 0.32 -4.14 4.45
N ASP A 237 1.12 -5.16 4.21
CA ASP A 237 2.51 -5.24 4.70
C ASP A 237 3.54 -4.68 3.71
N GLU A 238 3.15 -4.41 2.46
CA GLU A 238 4.04 -3.91 1.43
C GLU A 238 4.21 -2.39 1.50
N TRP A 239 5.40 -1.94 1.14
CA TRP A 239 5.75 -0.53 1.01
C TRP A 239 6.00 -0.19 -0.45
N LEU A 240 5.16 0.68 -1.01
CA LEU A 240 5.28 1.19 -2.37
C LEU A 240 5.95 2.57 -2.34
N ILE A 241 7.02 2.73 -3.11
CA ILE A 241 7.82 3.95 -3.18
C ILE A 241 7.83 4.43 -4.63
N LYS A 242 7.04 5.44 -4.95
CA LYS A 242 7.08 6.10 -6.26
C LYS A 242 8.26 7.06 -6.28
N ALA A 243 9.25 6.79 -7.13
CA ALA A 243 10.50 7.53 -7.20
C ALA A 243 10.66 8.26 -8.53
N THR A 244 11.25 9.45 -8.46
CA THR A 244 11.71 10.24 -9.62
C THR A 244 13.15 10.64 -9.38
N GLN A 245 14.00 10.53 -10.39
CA GLN A 245 15.44 10.80 -10.33
C GLN A 245 15.90 11.62 -11.53
N THR A 246 16.86 12.52 -11.29
CA THR A 246 17.70 13.13 -12.32
C THR A 246 19.00 12.34 -12.36
N LEU A 247 19.31 11.73 -13.51
CA LEU A 247 20.54 10.98 -13.73
C LEU A 247 21.73 11.93 -13.94
N ALA A 248 22.96 11.43 -13.78
CA ALA A 248 24.19 12.20 -13.95
C ALA A 248 24.33 12.88 -15.34
N ASP A 249 23.67 12.34 -16.37
CA ASP A 249 23.63 12.90 -17.73
C ASP A 249 22.48 13.91 -17.95
N GLY A 250 21.70 14.20 -16.91
CA GLY A 250 20.57 15.14 -16.94
C GLY A 250 19.23 14.54 -17.36
N ARG A 251 19.18 13.25 -17.73
CA ARG A 251 17.92 12.57 -18.05
C ARG A 251 17.07 12.34 -16.81
N THR A 252 15.76 12.28 -17.01
CA THR A 252 14.80 11.92 -15.96
C THR A 252 14.51 10.43 -15.99
N ALA A 253 14.56 9.81 -14.83
CA ALA A 253 14.10 8.45 -14.60
C ALA A 253 12.97 8.41 -13.57
N SER A 254 12.06 7.45 -13.70
CA SER A 254 11.01 7.20 -12.72
C SER A 254 10.82 5.70 -12.51
N GLY A 255 10.16 5.31 -11.42
CA GLY A 255 9.78 3.92 -11.16
C GLY A 255 9.10 3.75 -9.82
N THR A 256 8.56 2.56 -9.56
CA THR A 256 7.96 2.21 -8.27
C THR A 256 8.74 1.07 -7.64
N TYR A 257 9.34 1.30 -6.47
CA TYR A 257 9.87 0.21 -5.65
C TYR A 257 8.75 -0.39 -4.81
N ILE A 258 8.73 -1.71 -4.70
CA ILE A 258 7.87 -2.47 -3.81
C ILE A 258 8.79 -3.18 -2.82
N LEU A 259 8.65 -2.87 -1.54
CA LEU A 259 9.36 -3.51 -0.43
C LEU A 259 8.37 -4.39 0.31
N THR A 260 8.63 -5.70 0.36
CA THR A 260 7.77 -6.67 1.05
C THR A 260 8.55 -7.27 2.23
N PRO A 261 8.28 -6.85 3.48
CA PRO A 261 8.86 -7.48 4.65
C PRO A 261 8.47 -8.95 4.71
N GLU A 262 9.43 -9.85 4.87
CA GLU A 262 9.16 -11.28 5.04
C GLU A 262 9.41 -11.74 6.48
N SER A 263 10.39 -11.14 7.15
CA SER A 263 10.71 -11.37 8.55
C SER A 263 11.52 -10.19 9.13
N ASN A 264 11.93 -10.30 10.39
CA ASN A 264 12.86 -9.31 10.98
C ASN A 264 14.22 -9.28 10.27
N ASP A 265 14.60 -10.33 9.54
CA ASP A 265 15.93 -10.49 8.95
C ASP A 265 15.92 -10.63 7.43
N ALA A 266 14.74 -10.46 6.80
CA ALA A 266 14.61 -10.54 5.35
C ALA A 266 13.45 -9.70 4.81
N PHE A 267 13.66 -9.11 3.64
CA PHE A 267 12.61 -8.47 2.86
C PHE A 267 12.92 -8.58 1.37
N ALA A 268 11.88 -8.60 0.55
CA ALA A 268 12.01 -8.56 -0.90
C ALA A 268 11.96 -7.11 -1.41
N VAL A 269 12.69 -6.84 -2.50
CA VAL A 269 12.64 -5.56 -3.24
C VAL A 269 12.37 -5.84 -4.70
N GLN A 270 11.39 -5.13 -5.26
CA GLN A 270 11.12 -5.16 -6.69
C GLN A 270 10.99 -3.74 -7.25
N LEU A 271 11.56 -3.48 -8.43
CA LEU A 271 11.35 -2.24 -9.18
C LEU A 271 10.45 -2.52 -10.39
N VAL A 272 9.31 -1.83 -10.44
CA VAL A 272 8.33 -1.95 -11.52
C VAL A 272 8.08 -0.60 -12.20
N GLY A 273 7.63 -0.65 -13.45
CA GLY A 273 7.28 0.55 -14.22
C GLY A 273 8.42 1.55 -14.32
N ARG A 274 9.66 1.06 -14.46
CA ARG A 274 10.82 1.92 -14.62
C ARG A 274 10.75 2.62 -15.98
N GLU A 275 10.91 3.93 -16.00
CA GLU A 275 10.96 4.74 -17.21
C GLU A 275 12.24 5.58 -17.23
N ILE A 276 12.78 5.83 -18.42
CA ILE A 276 13.87 6.80 -18.65
C ILE A 276 13.44 7.66 -19.84
N GLU A 277 13.33 8.99 -19.65
CA GLU A 277 12.81 9.91 -20.67
C GLU A 277 11.42 9.48 -21.22
N GLY A 278 10.58 8.89 -20.36
CA GLY A 278 9.25 8.37 -20.72
C GLY A 278 9.28 7.02 -21.46
N GLU A 279 10.45 6.43 -21.72
CA GLU A 279 10.57 5.10 -22.31
C GLU A 279 10.61 4.01 -21.22
N LEU A 280 9.64 3.10 -21.28
CA LEU A 280 9.54 1.94 -20.38
C LEU A 280 10.76 1.01 -20.52
N GLN A 281 11.33 0.68 -19.38
CA GLN A 281 12.43 -0.27 -19.24
C GLN A 281 11.90 -1.65 -18.81
N PRO A 282 12.65 -2.74 -19.06
CA PRO A 282 12.28 -4.07 -18.56
C PRO A 282 12.11 -4.09 -17.04
N SER A 283 11.12 -4.83 -16.56
CA SER A 283 10.92 -5.07 -15.12
C SER A 283 12.11 -5.85 -14.54
N THR A 284 12.56 -5.47 -13.35
CA THR A 284 13.56 -6.27 -12.63
C THR A 284 12.88 -7.42 -11.89
N PRO A 285 13.52 -8.59 -11.79
CA PRO A 285 13.04 -9.63 -10.87
C PRO A 285 13.04 -9.10 -9.43
N SER A 286 12.24 -9.74 -8.58
CA SER A 286 12.29 -9.48 -7.15
C SER A 286 13.63 -9.96 -6.58
N VAL A 287 14.30 -9.13 -5.79
CA VAL A 287 15.57 -9.41 -5.15
C VAL A 287 15.34 -9.60 -3.65
N MET A 288 15.82 -10.72 -3.12
CA MET A 288 15.77 -10.97 -1.68
C MET A 288 16.91 -10.24 -0.99
N VAL A 289 16.62 -9.54 0.11
CA VAL A 289 17.60 -8.83 0.92
C VAL A 289 17.61 -9.43 2.32
N ARG A 290 18.80 -9.79 2.81
CA ARG A 290 18.99 -10.42 4.12
C ARG A 290 19.80 -9.53 5.05
N ARG A 291 19.46 -9.58 6.33
CA ARG A 291 20.21 -8.90 7.39
C ARG A 291 21.57 -9.57 7.55
N VAL A 292 22.61 -8.76 7.75
CA VAL A 292 23.97 -9.22 8.02
C VAL A 292 24.51 -8.57 9.29
N GLU A 293 25.29 -9.30 10.07
CA GLU A 293 26.03 -8.72 11.18
C GLU A 293 27.12 -7.80 10.65
N VAL A 294 27.27 -6.63 11.27
CA VAL A 294 28.38 -5.74 10.97
C VAL A 294 29.64 -6.39 11.52
N SER A 295 30.54 -6.83 10.64
CA SER A 295 31.93 -7.00 11.03
C SER A 295 32.47 -5.60 11.32
N ASP A 296 32.83 -5.33 12.58
CA ASP A 296 33.55 -4.12 12.99
C ASP A 296 34.92 -4.06 12.29
N ALA A 297 34.93 -3.70 11.01
CA ALA A 297 36.12 -3.18 10.36
C ALA A 297 36.17 -1.69 10.69
N PRO A 298 37.21 -1.19 11.36
CA PRO A 298 37.26 0.20 11.81
C PRO A 298 37.16 1.14 10.60
N GLU A 299 36.31 2.17 10.73
CA GLU A 299 36.36 3.35 9.86
C GLU A 299 37.82 3.79 9.75
N ALA A 300 38.34 3.80 8.53
CA ALA A 300 39.67 4.31 8.24
C ALA A 300 39.74 5.75 8.78
N THR A 301 40.49 5.92 9.86
CA THR A 301 40.67 7.20 10.52
C THR A 301 41.39 8.11 9.54
N VAL A 302 40.66 9.06 8.95
CA VAL A 302 41.28 10.14 8.16
C VAL A 302 42.08 10.97 9.13
N THR A 303 43.38 10.68 9.21
CA THR A 303 44.33 11.47 9.99
C THR A 303 44.59 12.76 9.22
N THR A 304 43.87 13.82 9.58
CA THR A 304 44.18 15.18 9.13
C THR A 304 45.57 15.54 9.62
N THR A 305 46.56 15.40 8.74
CA THR A 305 47.87 16.00 8.96
C THR A 305 47.74 17.47 8.60
N GLN A 306 47.76 18.33 9.63
CA GLN A 306 47.95 19.76 9.43
C GLN A 306 49.34 20.00 8.82
N GLN A 307 49.38 20.80 7.76
CA GLN A 307 50.54 21.59 7.35
C GLN A 307 50.07 23.00 7.01
#